data_AF-A0A8J7ILN7-F1
#
_entry.id   AF-A0A8J7ILN7-F1
#
_cell.length_a   1.000
_cell.length_b   1.000
_cell.length_c   1.000
_cell.angle_alpha   90.00
_cell.angle_beta   90.00
_cell.angle_gamma   90.00
#
_symmetry.space_group_name_H-M   'P 1'
#
loop_
_entity.id
_entity.type
_entity.pdbx_description
1 polymer ?
#
loop_
_entity_poly.entity_id
_entity_poly.type
_entity_poly.pdbx_seq_one_letter_code
_entity_poly.pdbx_strand_id
1 'polypeptide(L)' 'MENIALKTQHLGLAHDGKSIISGLNLLIHTGEITALIDPNGCGKSTLLRRAV' A
#
# COMPACT_ATOMS: atom_id res chain seq x y z
N MET A 1 -9.71 21.62 -2.81
CA MET A 1 -8.96 20.81 -1.82
C MET A 1 -8.73 19.45 -2.45
N GLU A 2 -7.49 18.94 -2.42
CA GLU A 2 -7.22 17.56 -2.85
C GLU A 2 -7.93 16.59 -1.89
N ASN A 3 -8.81 15.74 -2.43
CA ASN A 3 -9.55 14.78 -1.63
C ASN A 3 -8.80 13.45 -1.61
N ILE A 4 -7.96 13.27 -0.59
CA ILE A 4 -7.06 12.12 -0.44
C ILE A 4 -7.69 11.11 0.51
N ALA A 5 -7.82 9.86 0.06
CA ALA A 5 -8.28 8.73 0.88
C ALA A 5 -7.13 8.03 1.61
N LEU A 6 -5.98 7.87 0.94
CA LEU A 6 -4.80 7.23 1.52
C LEU A 6 -3.53 7.90 0.99
N LYS A 7 -2.57 8.17 1.88
CA LYS A 7 -1.24 8.63 1.51
C LYS A 7 -0.19 7.93 2.37
N THR A 8 0.84 7.39 1.74
CA THR A 8 2.00 6.84 2.43
C THR A 8 3.27 7.56 1.99
N GLN A 9 4.24 7.66 2.91
CA GLN A 9 5.59 8.14 2.61
C GLN A 9 6.60 7.16 3.20
N HIS A 10 7.42 6.58 2.33
CA HIS A 10 8.46 5.61 2.67
C HIS A 10 7.96 4.42 3.52
N LEU A 11 6.76 3.91 3.23
CA LEU A 11 6.18 2.82 4.01
C LEU A 11 7.04 1.55 3.93
N GLY A 12 7.43 1.04 5.08
CA GLY A 12 7.99 -0.29 5.24
C GLY A 12 6.98 -1.24 5.88
N LEU A 13 6.86 -2.46 5.36
CA LEU A 13 6.05 -3.53 5.97
C LEU A 13 6.88 -4.81 6.06
N ALA A 14 6.81 -5.45 7.22
CA ALA A 14 7.36 -6.77 7.46
C ALA A 14 6.26 -7.72 7.95
N HIS A 15 6.40 -8.99 7.61
CA HIS A 15 5.56 -10.07 8.10
C HIS A 15 6.46 -11.22 8.51
N ASP A 16 6.26 -11.73 9.73
CA ASP A 16 7.08 -12.79 10.33
C ASP A 16 8.58 -12.51 10.25
N GLY A 17 8.97 -11.26 10.56
CA GLY A 17 10.36 -10.80 10.52
C GLY A 17 10.94 -10.60 9.12
N LYS A 18 10.21 -10.95 8.05
CA LYS A 18 10.65 -10.75 6.67
C LYS A 18 10.11 -9.43 6.12
N SER A 19 11.00 -8.60 5.58
CA SER A 19 10.61 -7.40 4.85
C SER A 19 9.84 -7.77 3.58
N ILE A 20 8.65 -7.20 3.41
CA ILE A 20 7.78 -7.39 2.24
C ILE A 20 7.73 -6.12 1.41
N ILE A 21 7.61 -4.95 2.06
CA ILE A 21 7.59 -3.64 1.39
C ILE A 21 8.70 -2.79 2.00
N SER A 22 9.43 -2.09 1.14
CA SER A 22 10.47 -1.15 1.55
C SER A 22 10.30 0.16 0.78
N GLY A 23 9.92 1.23 1.48
CA GLY A 23 9.90 2.58 0.92
C GLY A 23 8.71 2.89 0.00
N LEU A 24 7.53 2.29 0.20
CA LEU A 24 6.37 2.54 -0.67
C LEU A 24 5.77 3.94 -0.44
N ASN A 25 5.71 4.71 -1.52
CA ASN A 25 4.95 5.95 -1.61
C ASN A 25 3.68 5.67 -2.41
N LEU A 26 2.53 5.95 -1.82
CA LEU A 26 1.22 5.71 -2.40
C LEU A 26 0.34 6.92 -2.16
N LEU A 27 -0.48 7.26 -3.16
CA LEU A 27 -1.50 8.30 -3.08
C LEU A 27 -2.78 7.75 -3.73
N ILE A 28 -3.87 7.71 -2.96
CA ILE A 28 -5.19 7.29 -3.43
C ILE A 28 -6.16 8.43 -3.16
N HIS A 29 -6.96 8.77 -4.16
CA HIS A 29 -7.97 9.81 -4.08
C HIS A 29 -9.34 9.24 -3.72
N THR A 30 -10.11 10.03 -2.97
CA THR A 30 -11.50 9.69 -2.64
C THR A 30 -12.38 9.81 -3.87
N GLY A 31 -13.29 8.85 -4.07
CA GLY A 31 -14.24 8.86 -5.20
C GLY A 31 -13.71 8.19 -6.46
N GLU A 32 -12.49 7.65 -6.43
CA GLU A 32 -11.89 6.89 -7.52
C GLU A 32 -11.79 5.40 -7.15
N ILE A 33 -11.80 4.54 -8.17
CA ILE A 33 -11.46 3.12 -8.01
C ILE A 33 -9.98 2.95 -8.35
N THR A 34 -9.18 2.60 -7.35
CA THR A 34 -7.76 2.30 -7.54
C THR A 34 -7.54 0.78 -7.50
N ALA A 35 -6.89 0.23 -8.53
CA ALA A 35 -6.52 -1.18 -8.60
C ALA A 35 -5.04 -1.38 -8.33
N LEU A 36 -4.71 -2.35 -7.47
CA LEU A 36 -3.33 -2.76 -7.18
C LEU A 36 -3.01 -4.07 -7.92
N ILE A 37 -2.10 -4.01 -8.89
CA ILE A 37 -1.77 -5.11 -9.80
C ILE A 37 -0.31 -5.52 -9.59
N ASP A 38 -0.07 -6.78 -9.23
CA ASP A 38 1.27 -7.38 -9.13
C ASP A 38 1.17 -8.91 -9.23
N PRO A 39 2.28 -9.62 -9.50
CA PRO A 39 2.37 -11.07 -9.35
C PRO A 39 1.96 -11.57 -7.95
N ASN A 40 1.68 -12.87 -7.84
CA ASN A 40 1.36 -13.48 -6.55
C ASN A 40 2.57 -13.43 -5.61
N GLY A 41 2.32 -13.18 -4.32
CA GLY A 41 3.36 -13.14 -3.29
C GLY A 41 4.07 -11.79 -3.11
N CYS A 42 3.80 -10.78 -3.93
CA CYS A 42 4.44 -9.45 -3.82
C CYS A 42 3.97 -8.59 -2.62
N GLY A 43 3.08 -9.11 -1.76
CA GLY A 43 2.67 -8.40 -0.54
C GLY A 43 1.41 -7.55 -0.63
N LYS A 44 0.66 -7.58 -1.75
CA LYS A 44 -0.62 -6.84 -1.90
C LYS A 44 -1.60 -7.07 -0.76
N SER A 45 -1.89 -8.33 -0.42
CA SER A 45 -2.80 -8.63 0.70
C SER A 45 -2.24 -8.17 2.04
N THR A 46 -0.92 -8.17 2.21
CA THR A 46 -0.27 -7.63 3.41
C THR A 46 -0.43 -6.11 3.47
N LEU A 47 -0.23 -5.41 2.34
CA LEU A 47 -0.46 -3.97 2.23
C LEU A 47 -1.90 -3.62 2.61
N LEU A 48 -2.88 -4.27 2.00
CA LEU A 48 -4.30 -4.00 2.24
C LEU A 48 -4.76 -4.32 3.66
N ARG A 49 -4.10 -5.23 4.38
CA ARG A 49 -4.46 -5.57 5.77
C ARG A 49 -3.75 -4.74 6.83
N ARG A 50 -2.65 -4.07 6.47
CA ARG A 50 -1.73 -3.45 7.44
C ARG A 50 -1.51 -1.96 7.21
N ALA A 51 -1.74 -1.47 6.01
CA ALA A 51 -1.52 -0.07 5.64
C ALA A 51 -2.79 0.67 5.21
N VAL A 52 -3.89 -0.08 4.97
CA VAL A 52 -5.24 0.42 4.76
C VAL A 52 -6.06 0.03 5.97
#